data_AF-A0A7K9VHA9-F1
#
_entry.id   AF-A0A7K9VHA9-F1
#
_cell.length_a   1.000
_cell.length_b   1.000
_cell.length_c   1.000
_cell.angle_alpha   90.00
_cell.angle_beta   90.00
_cell.angle_gamma   90.00
#
_symmetry.space_group_name_H-M   'P 1'
#
loop_
_entity.id
_entity.type
_entity.pdbx_description
1 polymer ?
#
loop_
_entity_poly.entity_id
_entity_poly.type
_entity_poly.pdbx_seq_one_letter_code
_entity_poly.pdbx_strand_id
1 'polypeptide(L)'
;NMAQFYYKRSVNAPYRDRIPLRIVRAESELSHSEKAYLNAVEKGDYASVKKALEEAEIYFKININCIDPLGRTALLIAIENENLELIELLLSFNVYVGDALLHAIRKEVVGAVELLLNHKKPSGEKQVPPILLDKQFSEFTPDITPIILAAHTNNYEIIKLLVQKGVSVPRPHEVRCNCVECVSSSDVDSLRHSRSRLNIYKALASPSLIALSSEDPFLTAFQLSWELQELSKVENEFKSEYEELSRQCKQFAKDLLDQTRSSRELEIILNYRDDNSLIEEQSGNDLARLKLAIKYRQKEFVAQPNCQQLLASRWYDEFPGWRRRHWAVKMLTCFVIGLLFPVFSVCYLIAPKSPLGLFIRKPFIKFICHTASYLTFLFLLLLASQHIDRSDVGMQGPPPTIVEWMILPWVLGFIWGEIKQMWDGGLQDYIHDWWNLMDFVMNSLYLATISLKIVAFSKYSGLVPRQSWDMWHPTLVAEALFAIANIFSSLRLISLFTANSHLGPLQISLGRMLLDILKFLFIYCLVLLAFANGLNQLYFYYETKETKCKGIRCAEQNNAFST
;
A
#
# COMPACT_ATOMS: atom_id res chain seq x y z
N ASN A 1 18.72 41.51 24.38
CA ASN A 1 20.08 41.66 24.96
C ASN A 1 20.25 40.83 26.23
N MET A 2 20.23 39.50 26.11
CA MET A 2 20.31 38.55 27.25
C MET A 2 21.60 37.71 27.22
N ALA A 3 22.62 38.17 26.47
CA ALA A 3 23.88 37.45 26.25
C ALA A 3 25.04 37.95 27.13
N GLN A 4 24.88 39.01 27.92
CA GLN A 4 25.98 39.61 28.69
C GLN A 4 26.16 39.09 30.12
N PHE A 5 25.27 38.23 30.64
CA PHE A 5 25.41 37.69 32.00
C PHE A 5 26.31 36.45 32.12
N TYR A 6 26.81 35.90 31.01
CA TYR A 6 27.60 34.65 31.03
C TYR A 6 29.12 34.81 31.17
N TYR A 7 29.66 36.04 31.15
CA TYR A 7 31.11 36.27 31.28
C TYR A 7 31.46 37.32 32.32
N LYS A 8 31.29 36.98 33.60
CA LYS A 8 32.07 37.61 34.69
C LYS A 8 33.01 36.55 35.27
N ARG A 9 34.22 36.49 34.74
CA ARG A 9 35.35 35.72 35.31
C ARG A 9 35.79 36.43 36.60
N SER A 10 35.48 35.86 37.76
CA SER A 10 36.16 36.21 39.00
C SER A 10 37.57 35.62 38.96
N VAL A 11 38.56 36.49 38.90
CA VAL A 11 39.98 36.17 39.06
C VAL A 11 40.21 35.80 40.54
N ASN A 12 40.94 34.70 40.77
CA ASN A 12 41.41 34.14 42.06
C ASN A 12 40.59 33.00 42.70
N ALA A 13 40.88 31.74 42.32
CA ALA A 13 40.79 30.58 43.21
C ALA A 13 41.66 29.41 42.67
N PRO A 14 42.64 28.88 43.45
CA PRO A 14 43.52 27.80 43.01
C PRO A 14 42.93 26.43 43.41
N TYR A 15 42.06 25.87 42.57
CA TYR A 15 41.74 24.43 42.40
C TYR A 15 40.42 24.33 41.61
N ARG A 16 40.48 24.11 40.29
CA ARG A 16 39.29 23.78 39.47
C ARG A 16 39.61 22.70 38.43
N ASP A 17 40.08 21.54 38.90
CA ASP A 17 40.14 20.32 38.09
C ASP A 17 38.83 19.50 38.17
N ARG A 18 37.79 20.01 38.84
CA ARG A 18 36.49 19.35 38.92
C ARG A 18 35.37 20.31 38.52
N ILE A 19 34.56 19.89 37.55
CA ILE A 19 33.31 20.57 37.18
C ILE A 19 32.33 20.38 38.35
N PRO A 20 31.79 21.45 38.95
CA PRO A 20 30.80 21.32 40.01
C PRO A 20 29.49 20.81 39.41
N LEU A 21 29.17 19.54 39.69
CA LEU A 21 27.84 18.98 39.41
C LEU A 21 26.87 19.56 40.44
N ARG A 22 26.03 20.50 40.01
CA ARG A 22 24.92 21.02 40.79
C ARG A 22 23.60 20.67 40.11
N ILE A 23 22.58 20.39 40.91
CA ILE A 23 21.22 20.24 40.40
C ILE A 23 20.81 21.58 39.78
N VAL A 24 20.63 21.61 38.46
CA VAL A 24 20.41 22.84 37.69
C VAL A 24 18.98 23.36 37.83
N ARG A 25 18.02 22.46 38.06
CA ARG A 25 16.62 22.78 38.34
C ARG A 25 16.28 22.19 39.71
N ALA A 26 16.15 23.05 40.71
CA ALA A 26 15.68 22.64 42.03
C ALA A 26 14.16 22.54 42.00
N GLU A 27 13.62 21.35 42.24
CA GLU A 27 12.19 21.12 42.46
C GLU A 27 11.84 21.33 43.95
N SER A 28 10.55 21.44 44.26
CA SER A 28 10.08 21.53 45.64
C SER A 28 10.48 20.29 46.44
N GLU A 29 11.31 20.46 47.47
CA GLU A 29 11.70 19.35 48.34
C GLU A 29 10.53 18.89 49.22
N LEU A 30 10.24 17.58 49.20
CA LEU A 30 9.22 16.98 50.05
C LEU A 30 9.61 17.02 51.52
N SER A 31 8.62 17.22 52.39
CA SER A 31 8.78 17.11 53.84
C SER A 31 9.14 15.67 54.25
N HIS A 32 9.75 15.50 55.43
CA HIS A 32 10.11 14.17 55.92
C HIS A 32 8.88 13.26 56.14
N SER A 33 7.74 13.86 56.53
CA SER A 33 6.46 13.17 56.67
C SER A 33 5.87 12.74 55.33
N GLU A 34 5.95 13.56 54.28
CA GLU A 34 5.51 13.18 52.92
C GLU A 34 6.39 12.08 52.34
N LYS A 35 7.70 12.12 52.56
CA LYS A 35 8.62 11.03 52.17
C LYS A 35 8.28 9.72 52.87
N ALA A 36 7.94 9.77 54.16
CA ALA A 36 7.52 8.58 54.90
C ALA A 36 6.18 8.02 54.38
N TYR A 37 5.23 8.89 54.04
CA TYR A 37 3.96 8.52 53.40
C TYR A 37 4.16 7.86 52.04
N LEU A 38 4.91 8.47 51.12
CA LEU A 38 5.14 7.91 49.78
C LEU A 38 5.94 6.60 49.84
N ASN A 39 6.90 6.47 50.76
CA ASN A 39 7.62 5.21 50.98
C ASN A 39 6.71 4.11 51.54
N ALA A 40 5.73 4.45 52.39
CA ALA A 40 4.73 3.48 52.85
C ALA A 40 3.82 3.00 51.71
N VAL A 41 3.45 3.90 50.78
CA VAL A 41 2.71 3.55 49.56
C VAL A 41 3.55 2.68 48.63
N GLU A 42 4.83 3.03 48.43
CA GLU A 42 5.76 2.25 47.59
C GLU A 42 6.01 0.84 48.14
N LYS A 43 6.00 0.66 49.46
CA LYS A 43 6.09 -0.65 50.12
C LYS A 43 4.80 -1.45 50.13
N GLY A 44 3.65 -0.82 49.87
CA GLY A 44 2.35 -1.49 49.94
C GLY A 44 1.75 -1.57 51.36
N ASP A 45 2.22 -0.76 52.32
CA ASP A 45 1.81 -0.85 53.73
C ASP A 45 0.42 -0.23 53.98
N TYR A 46 -0.65 -0.99 53.77
CA TYR A 46 -2.05 -0.52 53.92
C TYR A 46 -2.34 0.19 55.25
N ALA A 47 -1.92 -0.40 56.38
CA ALA A 47 -2.21 0.15 57.71
C ALA A 47 -1.51 1.50 57.96
N SER A 48 -0.27 1.66 57.46
CA SER A 48 0.51 2.89 57.61
C SER A 48 -0.05 3.99 56.72
N VAL A 49 -0.41 3.65 55.47
CA VAL A 49 -1.02 4.59 54.52
C VAL A 49 -2.38 5.07 55.02
N LYS A 50 -3.23 4.17 55.53
CA LYS A 50 -4.54 4.53 56.10
C LYS A 50 -4.41 5.49 57.29
N LYS A 51 -3.49 5.21 58.22
CA LYS A 51 -3.23 6.12 59.36
C LYS A 51 -2.75 7.49 58.89
N ALA A 52 -1.84 7.54 57.92
CA ALA A 52 -1.33 8.80 57.38
C ALA A 52 -2.45 9.62 56.68
N LEU A 53 -3.40 8.95 56.00
CA LEU A 53 -4.56 9.61 55.38
C LEU A 53 -5.54 10.15 56.43
N GLU A 54 -5.87 9.35 57.46
CA GLU A 54 -6.73 9.79 58.58
C GLU A 54 -6.09 10.97 59.36
N GLU A 55 -4.78 10.95 59.57
CA GLU A 55 -4.05 12.06 60.21
C GLU A 55 -3.98 13.31 59.31
N ALA A 56 -3.95 13.13 57.99
CA ALA A 56 -3.95 14.24 57.04
C ALA A 56 -5.28 15.01 57.04
N GLU A 57 -6.43 14.32 57.19
CA GLU A 57 -7.74 14.97 57.31
C GLU A 57 -7.87 15.84 58.56
N ILE A 58 -7.24 15.42 59.67
CA ILE A 58 -7.37 16.09 60.97
C ILE A 58 -6.40 17.27 61.09
N TYR A 59 -5.13 17.08 60.68
CA TYR A 59 -4.06 18.02 61.01
C TYR A 59 -3.49 18.80 59.81
N PHE A 60 -3.88 18.47 58.58
CA PHE A 60 -3.38 19.10 57.32
C PHE A 60 -1.85 19.22 57.24
N LYS A 61 -1.10 18.34 57.92
CA LYS A 61 0.36 18.36 57.96
C LYS A 61 1.02 17.72 56.73
N ILE A 62 0.28 16.90 56.00
CA ILE A 62 0.75 16.13 54.84
C ILE A 62 -0.14 16.50 53.67
N ASN A 63 0.45 16.92 52.55
CA ASN A 63 -0.30 17.03 51.31
C ASN A 63 -0.49 15.62 50.72
N ILE A 64 -1.74 15.16 50.65
CA ILE A 64 -2.11 13.87 50.09
C ILE A 64 -1.70 13.76 48.61
N ASN A 65 -1.71 14.90 47.88
CA ASN A 65 -1.33 14.99 46.47
C ASN A 65 0.14 15.39 46.28
N CYS A 66 1.02 15.10 47.24
CA CYS A 66 2.45 15.33 47.08
C CYS A 66 3.02 14.53 45.90
N ILE A 67 4.00 15.13 45.23
CA ILE A 67 4.72 14.55 44.10
C ILE A 67 6.13 14.20 44.53
N ASP A 68 6.58 12.99 44.19
CA ASP A 68 7.98 12.58 44.30
C ASP A 68 8.88 13.45 43.40
N PRO A 69 10.21 13.46 43.63
CA PRO A 69 11.19 14.07 42.71
C PRO A 69 11.21 13.44 41.31
N LEU A 70 10.48 12.33 41.11
CA LEU A 70 10.26 11.68 39.81
C LEU A 70 8.93 12.12 39.16
N GLY A 71 8.17 13.03 39.79
CA GLY A 71 6.86 13.49 39.31
C GLY A 71 5.71 12.51 39.57
N ARG A 72 5.89 11.49 40.41
CA ARG A 72 4.85 10.49 40.73
C ARG A 72 4.01 10.94 41.93
N THR A 73 2.70 10.80 41.85
CA THR A 73 1.81 10.93 43.01
C THR A 73 1.66 9.58 43.72
N ALA A 74 1.16 9.58 44.97
CA ALA A 74 0.84 8.36 45.70
C ALA A 74 -0.05 7.39 44.91
N LEU A 75 -1.04 7.93 44.18
CA LEU A 75 -1.93 7.12 43.34
C LEU A 75 -1.19 6.48 42.16
N LEU A 76 -0.26 7.20 41.53
CA LEU A 76 0.56 6.66 40.44
C LEU A 76 1.48 5.53 40.93
N ILE A 77 2.05 5.66 42.15
CA ILE A 77 2.87 4.62 42.76
C ILE A 77 2.03 3.36 43.05
N ALA A 78 0.82 3.53 43.59
CA ALA A 78 -0.08 2.41 43.85
C ALA A 78 -0.51 1.68 42.56
N ILE A 79 -0.73 2.42 41.47
CA ILE A 79 -1.02 1.86 40.13
C ILE A 79 0.21 1.15 39.55
N GLU A 80 1.39 1.75 39.68
CA GLU A 80 2.64 1.16 39.18
C GLU A 80 3.00 -0.16 39.89
N ASN A 81 2.63 -0.29 41.16
CA ASN A 81 2.81 -1.50 41.96
C ASN A 81 1.61 -2.47 41.89
N GLU A 82 0.59 -2.18 41.07
CA GLU A 82 -0.63 -2.99 40.91
C GLU A 82 -1.38 -3.30 42.22
N ASN A 83 -1.27 -2.42 43.24
CA ASN A 83 -1.91 -2.64 44.53
C ASN A 83 -3.34 -2.07 44.56
N LEU A 84 -4.31 -2.90 44.18
CA LEU A 84 -5.73 -2.52 44.07
C LEU A 84 -6.34 -2.03 45.39
N GLU A 85 -5.96 -2.61 46.53
CA GLU A 85 -6.47 -2.23 47.85
C GLU A 85 -6.04 -0.80 48.24
N LEU A 86 -4.79 -0.45 47.93
CA LEU A 86 -4.29 0.91 48.12
C LEU A 86 -4.94 1.89 47.16
N ILE A 87 -5.21 1.50 45.91
CA ILE A 87 -5.92 2.35 44.95
C ILE A 87 -7.34 2.65 45.45
N GLU A 88 -8.08 1.64 45.92
CA GLU A 88 -9.41 1.82 46.48
C GLU A 88 -9.39 2.71 47.73
N LEU A 89 -8.43 2.50 48.63
CA LEU A 89 -8.22 3.35 49.80
C LEU A 89 -7.96 4.81 49.39
N LEU A 90 -7.00 5.06 48.50
CA LEU A 90 -6.66 6.40 48.03
C LEU A 90 -7.85 7.09 47.34
N LEU A 91 -8.62 6.35 46.56
CA LEU A 91 -9.83 6.87 45.91
C LEU A 91 -10.95 7.18 46.92
N SER A 92 -11.06 6.42 48.01
CA SER A 92 -12.02 6.70 49.09
C SER A 92 -11.73 8.02 49.82
N PHE A 93 -10.45 8.41 49.92
CA PHE A 93 -9.99 9.68 50.50
C PHE A 93 -9.92 10.84 49.48
N ASN A 94 -10.57 10.72 48.31
CA ASN A 94 -10.68 11.77 47.28
C ASN A 94 -9.32 12.37 46.80
N VAL A 95 -8.31 11.53 46.65
CA VAL A 95 -7.01 11.91 46.04
C VAL A 95 -7.23 12.48 44.63
N TYR A 96 -6.40 13.45 44.23
CA TYR A 96 -6.44 14.02 42.89
C TYR A 96 -6.07 12.98 41.83
N VAL A 97 -7.05 12.59 41.02
CA VAL A 97 -6.88 11.53 40.01
C VAL A 97 -6.05 12.00 38.80
N GLY A 98 -6.16 13.27 38.39
CA GLY A 98 -5.38 13.81 37.26
C GLY A 98 -5.39 12.92 36.01
N ASP A 99 -4.19 12.56 35.54
CA ASP A 99 -3.94 11.64 34.42
C ASP A 99 -3.71 10.18 34.86
N ALA A 100 -3.99 9.81 36.12
CA ALA A 100 -3.79 8.46 36.65
C ALA A 100 -4.54 7.38 35.85
N LEU A 101 -5.68 7.71 35.24
CA LEU A 101 -6.37 6.80 34.33
C LEU A 101 -5.51 6.46 33.10
N LEU A 102 -4.83 7.44 32.51
CA LEU A 102 -3.94 7.22 31.37
C LEU A 102 -2.73 6.37 31.77
N HIS A 103 -2.18 6.59 32.97
CA HIS A 103 -1.10 5.75 33.51
C HIS A 103 -1.54 4.30 33.75
N ALA A 104 -2.73 4.08 34.32
CA ALA A 104 -3.29 2.74 34.51
C ALA A 104 -3.50 2.01 33.18
N ILE A 105 -3.96 2.72 32.14
CA ILE A 105 -4.12 2.18 30.79
C ILE A 105 -2.76 1.83 30.18
N ARG A 106 -1.76 2.70 30.31
CA ARG A 106 -0.40 2.46 29.80
C ARG A 106 0.27 1.25 30.44
N LYS A 107 0.00 0.99 31.73
CA LYS A 107 0.48 -0.19 32.46
C LYS A 107 -0.41 -1.42 32.26
N GLU A 108 -1.52 -1.29 31.54
CA GLU A 108 -2.47 -2.36 31.24
C GLU A 108 -3.13 -3.00 32.48
N VAL A 109 -3.27 -2.24 33.58
CA VAL A 109 -3.84 -2.73 34.84
C VAL A 109 -5.36 -2.60 34.84
N VAL A 110 -6.05 -3.67 34.42
CA VAL A 110 -7.52 -3.69 34.22
C VAL A 110 -8.29 -3.34 35.50
N GLY A 111 -7.91 -3.91 36.64
CA GLY A 111 -8.58 -3.66 37.92
C GLY A 111 -8.48 -2.20 38.37
N ALA A 112 -7.32 -1.57 38.18
CA ALA A 112 -7.13 -0.14 38.47
C ALA A 112 -8.00 0.73 37.55
N VAL A 113 -8.07 0.40 36.25
CA VAL A 113 -8.93 1.10 35.29
C VAL A 113 -10.41 0.98 35.69
N GLU A 114 -10.87 -0.20 36.10
CA GLU A 114 -12.25 -0.41 36.53
C GLU A 114 -12.59 0.42 37.78
N LEU A 115 -11.73 0.40 38.80
CA LEU A 115 -11.88 1.21 40.01
C LEU A 115 -11.92 2.71 39.68
N LEU A 116 -11.04 3.18 38.80
CA LEU A 116 -10.98 4.58 38.36
C LEU A 116 -12.21 4.99 37.52
N LEU A 117 -12.73 4.10 36.67
CA LEU A 117 -13.94 4.35 35.86
C LEU A 117 -15.24 4.28 36.68
N ASN A 118 -15.23 3.62 37.82
CA ASN A 118 -16.36 3.51 38.74
C ASN A 118 -16.34 4.59 39.83
N HIS A 119 -15.20 5.26 40.04
CA HIS A 119 -15.08 6.40 40.92
C HIS A 119 -15.97 7.56 40.45
N LYS A 120 -17.09 7.78 41.14
CA LYS A 120 -17.93 8.95 40.93
C LYS A 120 -17.37 10.11 41.75
N LYS A 121 -16.81 11.12 41.08
CA LYS A 121 -16.57 12.41 41.74
C LYS A 121 -17.91 12.94 42.28
N PRO A 122 -17.97 13.43 43.53
CA PRO A 122 -19.15 14.13 44.02
C PRO A 122 -19.39 15.35 43.12
N SER A 123 -20.47 15.30 42.34
CA SER A 123 -20.91 16.38 41.46
C SER A 123 -21.39 17.53 42.32
N GLY A 124 -20.50 18.47 42.62
CA GLY A 124 -20.78 19.48 43.62
C GLY A 124 -19.79 20.62 43.66
N GLU A 125 -19.29 21.07 42.52
CA GLU A 125 -18.82 22.46 42.35
C GLU A 125 -18.60 22.73 40.87
N LYS A 126 -19.03 23.92 40.42
CA LYS A 126 -18.70 24.46 39.10
C LYS A 126 -17.20 24.72 39.06
N GLN A 127 -16.42 23.66 38.89
CA GLN A 127 -15.01 23.77 38.60
C GLN A 127 -14.86 24.06 37.11
N VAL A 128 -14.10 25.11 36.84
CA VAL A 128 -13.59 25.50 35.52
C VAL A 128 -13.15 24.24 34.77
N PRO A 129 -13.40 24.12 33.44
CA PRO A 129 -13.06 22.92 32.68
C PRO A 129 -11.64 22.39 33.01
N PRO A 130 -11.40 21.06 33.04
CA PRO A 130 -10.10 20.47 33.40
C PRO A 130 -8.93 20.87 32.47
N ILE A 131 -9.19 21.74 31.49
CA ILE A 131 -8.24 22.34 30.56
C ILE A 131 -7.44 23.50 31.20
N LEU A 132 -7.89 24.05 32.34
CA LEU A 132 -7.34 25.28 32.92
C LEU A 132 -6.62 25.14 34.28
N LEU A 133 -6.54 23.95 34.86
CA LEU A 133 -5.79 23.70 36.10
C LEU A 133 -4.72 22.63 35.84
N ASP A 134 -3.47 23.11 35.77
CA ASP A 134 -2.19 22.41 35.60
C ASP A 134 -1.86 21.76 34.26
N LYS A 135 -1.56 22.63 33.29
CA LYS A 135 -0.69 22.38 32.14
C LYS A 135 0.78 22.05 32.50
N GLN A 136 1.14 21.97 33.79
CA GLN A 136 2.55 22.08 34.18
C GLN A 136 3.34 20.77 34.09
N PHE A 137 2.74 19.58 34.25
CA PHE A 137 3.49 18.30 34.16
C PHE A 137 2.61 17.08 33.79
N SER A 138 1.79 17.13 32.74
CA SER A 138 1.25 15.87 32.19
C SER A 138 2.32 15.20 31.33
N GLU A 139 2.55 13.90 31.56
CA GLU A 139 3.46 13.11 30.75
C GLU A 139 2.91 12.88 29.33
N PHE A 140 1.58 12.93 29.18
CA PHE A 140 0.89 12.68 27.92
C PHE A 140 0.65 13.96 27.13
N THR A 141 0.62 13.82 25.80
CA THR A 141 0.19 14.93 24.95
C THR A 141 -1.31 15.17 25.14
N PRO A 142 -1.76 16.44 25.13
CA PRO A 142 -3.13 16.79 25.54
C PRO A 142 -4.23 16.28 24.60
N ASP A 143 -3.85 15.82 23.41
CA ASP A 143 -4.69 15.20 22.39
C ASP A 143 -4.98 13.71 22.66
N ILE A 144 -4.26 13.07 23.59
CA ILE A 144 -4.47 11.67 23.93
C ILE A 144 -5.69 11.53 24.86
N THR A 145 -6.74 10.93 24.34
CA THR A 145 -7.89 10.49 25.15
C THR A 145 -7.65 9.08 25.72
N PRO A 146 -8.35 8.68 26.80
CA PRO A 146 -8.20 7.34 27.38
C PRO A 146 -8.41 6.21 26.37
N ILE A 147 -9.36 6.35 25.44
CA ILE A 147 -9.62 5.34 24.41
C ILE A 147 -8.51 5.29 23.35
N ILE A 148 -7.90 6.42 22.99
CA ILE A 148 -6.77 6.47 22.05
C ILE A 148 -5.58 5.72 22.66
N LEU A 149 -5.27 5.99 23.93
CA LEU A 149 -4.16 5.31 24.61
C LEU A 149 -4.41 3.81 24.79
N ALA A 150 -5.64 3.42 25.14
CA ALA A 150 -6.02 2.01 25.28
C ALA A 150 -5.94 1.26 23.93
N ALA A 151 -6.27 1.94 22.84
CA ALA A 151 -6.09 1.40 21.50
C ALA A 151 -4.61 1.28 21.12
N HIS A 152 -3.74 2.19 21.58
CA HIS A 152 -2.29 2.09 21.35
C HIS A 152 -1.66 0.90 22.08
N THR A 153 -2.13 0.54 23.28
CA THR A 153 -1.72 -0.68 23.99
C THR A 153 -2.38 -1.94 23.45
N ASN A 154 -3.44 -1.81 22.64
CA ASN A 154 -4.16 -2.89 22.01
C ASN A 154 -4.76 -3.92 22.99
N ASN A 155 -5.04 -3.51 24.23
CA ASN A 155 -5.63 -4.36 25.26
C ASN A 155 -7.16 -4.42 25.12
N TYR A 156 -7.68 -5.60 24.78
CA TYR A 156 -9.11 -5.83 24.51
C TYR A 156 -10.03 -5.51 25.71
N GLU A 157 -9.63 -5.87 26.93
CA GLU A 157 -10.49 -5.72 28.11
C GLU A 157 -10.68 -4.24 28.48
N ILE A 158 -9.60 -3.47 28.47
CA ILE A 158 -9.62 -2.03 28.74
C ILE A 158 -10.46 -1.30 27.69
N ILE A 159 -10.26 -1.61 26.40
CA ILE A 159 -11.04 -1.00 25.32
C ILE A 159 -12.53 -1.34 25.49
N LYS A 160 -12.86 -2.58 25.82
CA LYS A 160 -14.25 -3.01 26.07
C LYS A 160 -14.90 -2.22 27.21
N LEU A 161 -14.19 -2.03 28.33
CA LEU A 161 -14.69 -1.23 29.46
C LEU A 161 -14.95 0.23 29.04
N LEU A 162 -14.06 0.83 28.26
CA LEU A 162 -14.20 2.22 27.78
C LEU A 162 -15.33 2.37 26.77
N VAL A 163 -15.49 1.43 25.84
CA VAL A 163 -16.57 1.42 24.85
C VAL A 163 -17.93 1.25 25.54
N GLN A 164 -18.03 0.41 26.58
CA GLN A 164 -19.25 0.28 27.40
C GLN A 164 -19.65 1.56 28.12
N LYS A 165 -18.68 2.44 28.44
CA LYS A 165 -18.94 3.78 29.01
C LYS A 165 -19.30 4.82 27.95
N GLY A 166 -19.39 4.44 26.67
CA GLY A 166 -19.81 5.32 25.57
C GLY A 166 -18.72 6.25 25.04
N VAL A 167 -17.44 5.95 25.29
CA VAL A 167 -16.33 6.76 24.77
C VAL A 167 -16.11 6.43 23.29
N SER A 168 -16.13 7.45 22.44
CA SER A 168 -15.89 7.32 20.99
C SER A 168 -14.57 7.96 20.57
N VAL A 169 -13.91 7.38 19.56
CA VAL A 169 -12.75 7.99 18.89
C VAL A 169 -13.25 9.02 17.86
N PRO A 170 -12.71 10.25 17.81
CA PRO A 170 -13.06 11.21 16.78
C PRO A 170 -12.62 10.70 15.39
N ARG A 171 -13.45 10.95 14.36
CA ARG A 171 -13.03 10.65 12.98
C ARG A 171 -12.06 11.74 12.50
N PRO A 172 -10.87 11.36 12.00
CA PRO A 172 -9.91 12.34 11.52
C PRO A 172 -10.43 13.01 10.25
N HIS A 173 -10.26 14.33 10.15
CA HIS A 173 -10.50 15.05 8.89
C HIS A 173 -9.40 14.74 7.87
N GLU A 174 -9.72 14.93 6.59
CA GLU A 174 -8.72 14.87 5.52
C GLU A 174 -7.61 15.90 5.74
N VAL A 175 -6.38 15.60 5.27
CA VAL A 175 -5.21 16.47 5.43
C VAL A 175 -5.44 17.87 4.82
N ARG A 176 -6.26 17.95 3.76
CA ARG A 176 -6.60 19.20 3.06
C ARG A 176 -7.93 19.81 3.49
N CYS A 177 -8.41 19.47 4.68
CA CYS A 177 -9.66 20.01 5.20
C CYS A 177 -9.53 21.51 5.52
N ASN A 178 -10.43 22.32 4.96
CA ASN A 178 -10.47 23.78 5.14
C ASN A 178 -11.45 24.23 6.24
N CYS A 179 -11.79 23.36 7.20
CA CYS A 179 -12.70 23.75 8.28
C CYS A 179 -11.98 24.67 9.30
N VAL A 180 -12.77 25.49 10.00
CA VAL A 180 -12.24 26.50 10.95
C VAL A 180 -11.39 25.86 12.05
N GLU A 181 -11.76 24.67 12.52
CA GLU A 181 -11.03 23.94 13.55
C GLU A 181 -9.66 23.41 13.07
N CYS A 182 -9.59 22.85 11.86
CA CYS A 182 -8.33 22.38 11.28
C CYS A 182 -7.38 23.54 10.98
N VAL A 183 -7.90 24.61 10.37
CA VAL A 183 -7.08 25.78 10.04
C VAL A 183 -6.54 26.43 11.31
N SER A 184 -7.41 26.71 12.30
CA SER A 184 -6.97 27.32 13.56
C SER A 184 -6.00 26.45 14.35
N SER A 185 -6.21 25.13 14.43
CA SER A 185 -5.27 24.24 15.13
C SER A 185 -3.93 24.13 14.40
N SER A 186 -3.93 24.17 13.06
CA SER A 186 -2.70 24.17 12.26
C SER A 186 -1.92 25.48 12.36
N ASP A 187 -2.61 26.63 12.43
CA ASP A 187 -1.99 27.95 12.58
C ASP A 187 -1.38 28.14 13.98
N VAL A 188 -2.00 27.54 15.01
CA VAL A 188 -1.48 27.57 16.38
C VAL A 188 -0.28 26.65 16.54
N ASP A 189 -0.40 25.38 16.13
CA ASP A 189 0.69 24.40 16.21
C ASP A 189 0.47 23.25 15.21
N SER A 190 1.14 23.36 14.05
CA SER A 190 1.05 22.38 12.98
C SER A 190 1.55 20.99 13.39
N LEU A 191 2.55 20.91 14.28
CA LEU A 191 3.14 19.64 14.72
C LEU A 191 2.19 18.90 15.66
N ARG A 192 1.52 19.61 16.57
CA ARG A 192 0.46 19.01 17.39
C ARG A 192 -0.70 18.52 16.55
N HIS A 193 -1.10 19.29 15.54
CA HIS A 193 -2.18 18.89 14.64
C HIS A 193 -1.84 17.60 13.87
N SER A 194 -0.63 17.49 13.30
CA SER A 194 -0.19 16.27 12.60
C SER A 194 -0.03 15.08 13.56
N ARG A 195 0.55 15.29 14.75
CA ARG A 195 0.73 14.26 15.79
C ARG A 195 -0.62 13.72 16.28
N SER A 196 -1.61 14.60 16.47
CA SER A 196 -2.95 14.24 16.89
C SER A 196 -3.66 13.36 15.86
N ARG A 197 -3.60 13.74 14.58
CA ARG A 197 -4.13 12.91 13.48
C ARG A 197 -3.48 11.52 13.46
N LEU A 198 -2.15 11.45 13.58
CA LEU A 198 -1.42 10.19 13.62
C LEU A 198 -1.83 9.32 14.82
N ASN A 199 -1.98 9.93 16.00
CA ASN A 199 -2.45 9.25 17.21
C ASN A 199 -3.86 8.66 17.03
N ILE A 200 -4.76 9.40 16.38
CA ILE A 200 -6.12 8.94 16.05
C ILE A 200 -6.06 7.75 15.08
N TYR A 201 -5.30 7.85 13.99
CA TYR A 201 -5.14 6.75 13.04
C TYR A 201 -4.52 5.51 13.68
N LYS A 202 -3.52 5.70 14.55
CA LYS A 202 -2.91 4.61 15.31
C LYS A 202 -3.92 3.92 16.23
N ALA A 203 -4.84 4.67 16.83
CA ALA A 203 -5.92 4.09 17.62
C ALA A 203 -6.93 3.33 16.75
N LEU A 204 -7.39 3.93 15.65
CA LEU A 204 -8.35 3.30 14.72
C LEU A 204 -7.80 2.04 14.04
N ALA A 205 -6.49 1.99 13.77
CA ALA A 205 -5.81 0.85 13.18
C ALA A 205 -5.60 -0.33 14.16
N SER A 206 -5.91 -0.16 15.44
CA SER A 206 -5.69 -1.21 16.44
C SER A 206 -6.65 -2.41 16.24
N PRO A 207 -6.14 -3.65 16.18
CA PRO A 207 -6.94 -4.85 16.00
C PRO A 207 -8.08 -5.00 17.01
N SER A 208 -7.80 -4.74 18.29
CA SER A 208 -8.77 -4.90 19.36
C SER A 208 -9.93 -3.90 19.25
N LEU A 209 -9.67 -2.66 18.84
CA LEU A 209 -10.73 -1.67 18.63
C LEU A 209 -11.58 -2.00 17.40
N ILE A 210 -10.96 -2.42 16.30
CA ILE A 210 -11.68 -2.84 15.09
C ILE A 210 -12.61 -4.02 15.43
N ALA A 211 -12.11 -5.03 16.16
CA ALA A 211 -12.89 -6.20 16.55
C ALA A 211 -14.11 -5.88 17.44
N LEU A 212 -14.04 -4.84 18.28
CA LEU A 212 -15.12 -4.46 19.20
C LEU A 212 -16.14 -3.48 18.58
N SER A 213 -15.69 -2.59 17.70
CA SER A 213 -16.48 -1.45 17.23
C SER A 213 -17.01 -1.58 15.81
N SER A 214 -16.36 -2.37 14.95
CA SER A 214 -16.75 -2.49 13.54
C SER A 214 -17.71 -3.65 13.30
N GLU A 215 -18.75 -3.42 12.49
CA GLU A 215 -19.68 -4.46 12.06
C GLU A 215 -19.04 -5.39 11.03
N ASP A 216 -18.31 -4.82 10.05
CA ASP A 216 -17.49 -5.55 9.08
C ASP A 216 -16.00 -5.19 9.29
N PRO A 217 -15.24 -6.03 10.02
CA PRO A 217 -13.82 -5.78 10.29
C PRO A 217 -12.96 -5.91 9.03
N PHE A 218 -13.36 -6.70 8.02
CA PHE A 218 -12.61 -6.79 6.76
C PHE A 218 -12.71 -5.51 5.95
N LEU A 219 -13.92 -4.96 5.79
CA LEU A 219 -14.11 -3.69 5.07
C LEU A 219 -13.35 -2.56 5.75
N THR A 220 -13.49 -2.47 7.08
CA THR A 220 -12.84 -1.44 7.88
C THR A 220 -11.31 -1.53 7.77
N ALA A 221 -10.74 -2.73 7.88
CA ALA A 221 -9.30 -2.93 7.71
C ALA A 221 -8.82 -2.61 6.28
N PHE A 222 -9.60 -2.94 5.25
CA PHE A 222 -9.28 -2.63 3.86
C PHE A 222 -9.29 -1.12 3.57
N GLN A 223 -10.29 -0.40 4.07
CA GLN A 223 -10.41 1.05 3.93
C GLN A 223 -9.31 1.77 4.70
N LEU A 224 -9.11 1.44 5.99
CA LEU A 224 -8.08 2.05 6.81
C LEU A 224 -6.68 1.81 6.24
N SER A 225 -6.36 0.59 5.83
CA SER A 225 -5.04 0.30 5.25
C SER A 225 -4.80 1.04 3.93
N TRP A 226 -5.86 1.33 3.15
CA TRP A 226 -5.77 2.14 1.94
C TRP A 226 -5.59 3.63 2.26
N GLU A 227 -6.41 4.18 3.15
CA GLU A 227 -6.31 5.57 3.62
C GLU A 227 -4.90 5.85 4.18
N LEU A 228 -4.39 4.98 5.06
CA LEU A 228 -3.04 5.09 5.62
C LEU A 228 -1.95 5.03 4.54
N GLN A 229 -2.14 4.22 3.49
CA GLN A 229 -1.19 4.10 2.38
C GLN A 229 -1.18 5.33 1.47
N GLU A 230 -2.32 6.01 1.31
CA GLU A 230 -2.40 7.27 0.58
C GLU A 230 -1.87 8.43 1.43
N LEU A 231 -2.18 8.46 2.73
CA LEU A 231 -1.66 9.43 3.69
C LEU A 231 -0.14 9.38 3.78
N SER A 232 0.47 8.19 3.72
CA SER A 232 1.94 8.06 3.74
C SER A 232 2.64 8.69 2.53
N LYS A 233 1.92 8.94 1.44
CA LYS A 233 2.42 9.69 0.27
C LYS A 233 2.18 11.19 0.37
N VAL A 234 1.17 11.60 1.14
CA VAL A 234 0.82 13.01 1.36
C VAL A 234 1.71 13.62 2.45
N GLU A 235 1.86 12.93 3.58
CA GLU A 235 2.70 13.33 4.71
C GLU A 235 4.02 12.54 4.69
N ASN A 236 5.05 13.16 4.11
CA ASN A 236 6.34 12.50 3.90
C ASN A 236 7.12 12.32 5.21
N GLU A 237 6.88 13.18 6.20
CA GLU A 237 7.58 13.22 7.48
C GLU A 237 7.29 11.98 8.33
N PHE A 238 6.03 11.52 8.34
CA PHE A 238 5.57 10.35 9.11
C PHE A 238 5.29 9.13 8.22
N LYS A 239 5.86 9.10 7.01
CA LYS A 239 5.61 8.04 6.02
C LYS A 239 5.82 6.63 6.59
N SER A 240 6.90 6.42 7.34
CA SER A 240 7.22 5.10 7.91
C SER A 240 6.17 4.64 8.92
N GLU A 241 5.65 5.54 9.76
CA GLU A 241 4.64 5.22 10.78
C GLU A 241 3.31 4.87 10.11
N TYR A 242 2.88 5.63 9.10
CA TYR A 242 1.66 5.30 8.35
C TYR A 242 1.77 3.98 7.56
N GLU A 243 2.93 3.70 6.96
CA GLU A 243 3.16 2.43 6.27
C GLU A 243 3.17 1.23 7.24
N GLU A 244 3.65 1.42 8.48
CA GLU A 244 3.58 0.42 9.54
C GLU A 244 2.14 0.15 9.98
N LEU A 245 1.34 1.19 10.24
CA LEU A 245 -0.08 1.05 10.58
C LEU A 245 -0.89 0.40 9.44
N SER A 246 -0.60 0.76 8.18
CA SER A 246 -1.21 0.14 7.01
C SER A 246 -0.88 -1.36 6.95
N ARG A 247 0.36 -1.74 7.27
CA ARG A 247 0.79 -3.15 7.35
C ARG A 247 0.08 -3.88 8.49
N GLN A 248 -0.06 -3.26 9.66
CA GLN A 248 -0.80 -3.83 10.79
C GLN A 248 -2.26 -4.14 10.42
N CYS A 249 -2.95 -3.23 9.72
CA CYS A 249 -4.31 -3.47 9.23
C CYS A 249 -4.39 -4.61 8.20
N LYS A 250 -3.43 -4.70 7.27
CA LYS A 250 -3.33 -5.78 6.28
C LYS A 250 -3.12 -7.14 6.96
N GLN A 251 -2.24 -7.17 7.95
CA GLN A 251 -1.96 -8.35 8.74
C GLN A 251 -3.18 -8.78 9.58
N PHE A 252 -3.87 -7.84 10.23
CA PHE A 252 -5.10 -8.12 10.95
C PHE A 252 -6.17 -8.78 10.07
N ALA A 253 -6.39 -8.25 8.86
CA ALA A 253 -7.34 -8.85 7.92
C ALA A 253 -6.92 -10.27 7.49
N LYS A 254 -5.62 -10.51 7.29
CA LYS A 254 -5.10 -11.86 7.00
C LYS A 254 -5.31 -12.79 8.21
N ASP A 255 -4.98 -12.35 9.41
CA ASP A 255 -5.05 -13.16 10.63
C ASP A 255 -6.52 -13.51 10.99
N LEU A 256 -7.48 -12.62 10.70
CA LEU A 256 -8.91 -12.94 10.80
C LEU A 256 -9.33 -14.03 9.82
N LEU A 257 -8.83 -13.98 8.58
CA LEU A 257 -9.12 -15.02 7.58
C LEU A 257 -8.41 -16.34 7.93
N ASP A 258 -7.30 -16.31 8.67
CA ASP A 258 -6.62 -17.51 9.20
C ASP A 258 -7.47 -18.26 10.24
N GLN A 259 -8.44 -17.60 10.88
CA GLN A 259 -9.34 -18.24 11.85
C GLN A 259 -10.48 -19.06 11.22
N THR A 260 -10.67 -19.01 9.89
CA THR A 260 -11.71 -19.80 9.22
C THR A 260 -11.40 -21.29 9.30
N ARG A 261 -12.34 -22.11 9.77
CA ARG A 261 -12.12 -23.55 9.97
C ARG A 261 -12.70 -24.42 8.85
N SER A 262 -13.73 -23.92 8.17
CA SER A 262 -14.42 -24.64 7.11
C SER A 262 -14.33 -23.93 5.76
N SER A 263 -14.33 -24.69 4.66
CA SER A 263 -14.40 -24.11 3.31
C SER A 263 -15.69 -23.32 3.10
N ARG A 264 -16.77 -23.70 3.78
CA ARG A 264 -18.05 -22.99 3.73
C ARG A 264 -17.97 -21.60 4.37
N GLU A 265 -17.35 -21.47 5.54
CA GLU A 265 -17.09 -20.15 6.16
C GLU A 265 -16.27 -19.26 5.22
N LEU A 266 -15.20 -19.82 4.65
CA LEU A 266 -14.34 -19.12 3.70
C LEU A 266 -15.11 -18.66 2.45
N GLU A 267 -15.95 -19.53 1.87
CA GLU A 267 -16.79 -19.20 0.74
C GLU A 267 -17.81 -18.11 1.06
N ILE A 268 -18.39 -18.11 2.27
CA ILE A 268 -19.30 -17.04 2.71
C ILE A 268 -18.55 -15.71 2.77
N ILE A 269 -17.38 -15.66 3.41
CA ILE A 269 -16.60 -14.44 3.54
C ILE A 269 -16.19 -13.90 2.17
N LEU A 270 -15.66 -14.75 1.29
CA LEU A 270 -15.13 -14.31 0.00
C LEU A 270 -16.22 -13.93 -1.02
N ASN A 271 -17.43 -14.48 -0.88
CA ASN A 271 -18.56 -14.13 -1.75
C ASN A 271 -19.46 -13.03 -1.17
N TYR A 272 -19.26 -12.63 0.08
CA TYR A 272 -20.09 -11.61 0.71
C TYR A 272 -20.06 -10.28 -0.05
N ARG A 273 -21.25 -9.77 -0.37
CA ARG A 273 -21.53 -8.49 -1.03
C ARG A 273 -22.45 -7.70 -0.12
N ASP A 274 -22.26 -6.38 -0.09
CA ASP A 274 -23.17 -5.48 0.63
C ASP A 274 -24.48 -5.36 -0.18
N ASP A 275 -25.60 -5.71 0.43
CA ASP A 275 -26.92 -5.91 -0.23
C ASP A 275 -27.50 -4.63 -0.85
N ASN A 276 -26.87 -3.47 -0.61
CA ASN A 276 -27.32 -2.17 -1.12
C ASN A 276 -27.14 -1.95 -2.64
N SER A 277 -26.61 -2.93 -3.38
CA SER A 277 -26.46 -2.84 -4.85
C SER A 277 -27.43 -3.75 -5.61
N LEU A 278 -28.69 -3.32 -5.66
CA LEU A 278 -29.87 -3.98 -6.25
C LEU A 278 -29.82 -4.31 -7.77
N ILE A 279 -28.68 -4.24 -8.45
CA ILE A 279 -28.64 -4.27 -9.93
C ILE A 279 -27.96 -5.52 -10.53
N GLU A 280 -27.32 -6.39 -9.75
CA GLU A 280 -26.60 -7.56 -10.31
C GLU A 280 -26.86 -8.85 -9.51
N GLU A 281 -28.10 -9.32 -9.48
CA GLU A 281 -28.46 -10.63 -8.90
C GLU A 281 -28.14 -11.84 -9.83
N GLN A 282 -27.44 -11.66 -10.95
CA GLN A 282 -27.38 -12.69 -11.99
C GLN A 282 -26.05 -13.44 -12.19
N SER A 283 -25.04 -13.27 -11.33
CA SER A 283 -23.84 -14.11 -11.37
C SER A 283 -23.47 -14.67 -9.99
N GLY A 284 -23.76 -15.96 -9.80
CA GLY A 284 -23.42 -16.70 -8.59
C GLY A 284 -21.91 -16.77 -8.33
N ASN A 285 -21.53 -16.72 -7.04
CA ASN A 285 -20.17 -16.99 -6.55
C ASN A 285 -19.05 -16.25 -7.32
N ASP A 286 -19.18 -14.92 -7.41
CA ASP A 286 -18.27 -14.03 -8.11
C ASP A 286 -17.03 -13.62 -7.30
N LEU A 287 -16.86 -14.16 -6.09
CA LEU A 287 -15.78 -13.80 -5.16
C LEU A 287 -15.70 -12.27 -4.97
N ALA A 288 -16.85 -11.64 -4.70
CA ALA A 288 -16.99 -10.18 -4.62
C ALA A 288 -16.03 -9.55 -3.60
N ARG A 289 -15.93 -10.14 -2.40
CA ARG A 289 -15.02 -9.67 -1.36
C ARG A 289 -13.56 -9.86 -1.74
N LEU A 290 -13.22 -10.91 -2.48
CA LEU A 290 -11.87 -11.11 -3.00
C LEU A 290 -11.51 -10.05 -4.06
N LYS A 291 -12.43 -9.73 -4.98
CA LYS A 291 -12.25 -8.64 -5.96
C LYS A 291 -12.05 -7.30 -5.23
N LEU A 292 -12.79 -7.05 -4.16
CA LEU A 292 -12.63 -5.88 -3.31
C LEU A 292 -11.25 -5.86 -2.62
N ALA A 293 -10.78 -6.99 -2.10
CA ALA A 293 -9.45 -7.11 -1.50
C ALA A 293 -8.33 -6.81 -2.52
N ILE A 294 -8.49 -7.25 -3.77
CA ILE A 294 -7.57 -6.92 -4.88
C ILE A 294 -7.58 -5.41 -5.17
N LYS A 295 -8.77 -4.78 -5.21
CA LYS A 295 -8.92 -3.32 -5.41
C LYS A 295 -8.16 -2.52 -4.34
N TYR A 296 -8.27 -2.93 -3.07
CA TYR A 296 -7.52 -2.32 -1.96
C TYR A 296 -6.08 -2.82 -1.80
N ARG A 297 -5.54 -3.58 -2.77
CA ARG A 297 -4.15 -4.08 -2.81
C ARG A 297 -3.76 -4.92 -1.59
N GLN A 298 -4.69 -5.72 -1.08
CA GLN A 298 -4.52 -6.60 0.08
C GLN A 298 -3.76 -7.89 -0.28
N LYS A 299 -2.46 -7.75 -0.57
CA LYS A 299 -1.64 -8.86 -1.08
C LYS A 299 -1.52 -10.03 -0.09
N GLU A 300 -1.36 -9.73 1.20
CA GLU A 300 -1.19 -10.74 2.26
C GLU A 300 -2.46 -11.55 2.50
N PHE A 301 -3.62 -10.89 2.48
CA PHE A 301 -4.94 -11.52 2.56
C PHE A 301 -5.17 -12.51 1.41
N VAL A 302 -4.91 -12.07 0.16
CA VAL A 302 -5.09 -12.93 -1.01
C VAL A 302 -4.09 -14.10 -1.02
N ALA A 303 -2.86 -13.87 -0.57
CA ALA A 303 -1.80 -14.88 -0.53
C ALA A 303 -1.99 -15.96 0.56
N GLN A 304 -3.01 -15.83 1.41
CA GLN A 304 -3.28 -16.79 2.46
C GLN A 304 -3.49 -18.22 1.89
N PRO A 305 -2.92 -19.27 2.51
CA PRO A 305 -3.03 -20.64 2.02
C PRO A 305 -4.46 -21.14 1.77
N ASN A 306 -5.39 -20.83 2.67
CA ASN A 306 -6.79 -21.27 2.57
C ASN A 306 -7.50 -20.63 1.36
N CYS A 307 -7.31 -19.31 1.19
CA CYS A 307 -7.79 -18.58 0.02
C CYS A 307 -7.20 -19.15 -1.29
N GLN A 308 -5.89 -19.39 -1.32
CA GLN A 308 -5.22 -19.97 -2.48
C GLN A 308 -5.68 -21.39 -2.80
N GLN A 309 -6.01 -22.21 -1.79
CA GLN A 309 -6.56 -23.54 -2.00
C GLN A 309 -7.94 -23.49 -2.66
N LEU A 310 -8.82 -22.59 -2.21
CA LEU A 310 -10.14 -22.39 -2.82
C LEU A 310 -10.05 -21.83 -4.24
N LEU A 311 -9.12 -20.89 -4.48
CA LEU A 311 -8.84 -20.39 -5.82
C LEU A 311 -8.30 -21.49 -6.73
N ALA A 312 -7.39 -22.34 -6.23
CA ALA A 312 -6.86 -23.46 -6.98
C ALA A 312 -7.93 -24.51 -7.30
N SER A 313 -8.84 -24.82 -6.36
CA SER A 313 -9.94 -25.75 -6.62
C SER A 313 -10.90 -25.21 -7.69
N ARG A 314 -11.22 -23.91 -7.65
CA ARG A 314 -12.05 -23.24 -8.66
C ARG A 314 -11.34 -23.08 -10.00
N TRP A 315 -10.02 -22.88 -9.99
CA TRP A 315 -9.20 -22.79 -11.20
C TRP A 315 -9.15 -24.11 -11.97
N TYR A 316 -8.95 -25.22 -11.24
CA TYR A 316 -8.90 -26.55 -11.85
C TYR A 316 -10.26 -27.23 -11.98
N ASP A 317 -11.36 -26.62 -11.49
CA ASP A 317 -12.76 -27.05 -11.63
C ASP A 317 -12.91 -28.59 -11.73
N GLU A 318 -12.51 -29.24 -10.64
CA GLU A 318 -12.54 -30.69 -10.43
C GLU A 318 -11.77 -31.56 -11.44
N PHE A 319 -10.81 -31.04 -12.23
CA PHE A 319 -9.93 -31.89 -13.05
C PHE A 319 -9.23 -32.93 -12.14
N PRO A 320 -9.65 -34.21 -12.21
CA PRO A 320 -9.30 -35.15 -11.17
C PRO A 320 -7.80 -35.45 -11.24
N GLY A 321 -7.12 -35.20 -10.12
CA GLY A 321 -5.71 -35.51 -9.96
C GLY A 321 -4.75 -34.66 -10.80
N TRP A 322 -5.16 -33.54 -11.41
CA TRP A 322 -4.24 -32.67 -12.18
C TRP A 322 -2.97 -32.34 -11.38
N ARG A 323 -3.13 -31.98 -10.09
CA ARG A 323 -2.01 -31.66 -9.20
C ARG A 323 -1.00 -32.80 -9.04
N ARG A 324 -1.48 -34.05 -9.00
CA ARG A 324 -0.69 -35.27 -8.75
C ARG A 324 0.05 -35.80 -9.99
N ARG A 325 -0.28 -35.33 -11.20
CA ARG A 325 0.36 -35.81 -12.43
C ARG A 325 1.81 -35.34 -12.56
N HIS A 326 2.64 -36.20 -13.16
CA HIS A 326 4.01 -35.87 -13.53
C HIS A 326 4.05 -34.69 -14.52
N TRP A 327 5.12 -33.89 -14.48
CA TRP A 327 5.25 -32.67 -15.27
C TRP A 327 5.17 -32.94 -16.78
N ALA A 328 5.73 -34.06 -17.27
CA ALA A 328 5.68 -34.42 -18.69
C ALA A 328 4.25 -34.68 -19.19
N VAL A 329 3.42 -35.34 -18.38
CA VAL A 329 2.00 -35.60 -18.71
C VAL A 329 1.21 -34.29 -18.72
N LYS A 330 1.51 -33.37 -17.79
CA LYS A 330 0.91 -32.03 -17.78
C LYS A 330 1.28 -31.26 -19.06
N MET A 331 2.55 -31.28 -19.46
CA MET A 331 3.00 -30.63 -20.70
C MET A 331 2.32 -31.22 -21.94
N LEU A 332 2.27 -32.55 -22.06
CA LEU A 332 1.62 -33.21 -23.19
C LEU A 332 0.12 -32.89 -23.27
N THR A 333 -0.58 -32.95 -22.14
CA THR A 333 -2.01 -32.61 -22.10
C THR A 333 -2.27 -31.13 -22.40
N CYS A 334 -1.46 -30.21 -21.88
CA CYS A 334 -1.53 -28.78 -22.26
C CYS A 334 -1.26 -28.57 -23.75
N PHE A 335 -0.29 -29.27 -24.34
CA PHE A 335 0.01 -29.17 -25.76
C PHE A 335 -1.13 -29.67 -26.64
N VAL A 336 -1.72 -30.83 -26.30
CA VAL A 336 -2.88 -31.37 -27.05
C VAL A 336 -4.10 -30.46 -26.95
N ILE A 337 -4.41 -29.94 -25.75
CA ILE A 337 -5.51 -28.98 -25.57
C ILE A 337 -5.22 -27.69 -26.35
N GLY A 338 -3.98 -27.22 -26.28
CA GLY A 338 -3.51 -26.06 -27.03
C GLY A 338 -3.69 -26.24 -28.53
N LEU A 339 -3.29 -27.38 -29.11
CA LEU A 339 -3.44 -27.65 -30.54
C LEU A 339 -4.93 -27.74 -30.98
N LEU A 340 -5.81 -28.19 -30.08
CA LEU A 340 -7.26 -28.31 -30.33
C LEU A 340 -8.06 -27.02 -30.00
N PHE A 341 -7.40 -25.90 -29.69
CA PHE A 341 -8.08 -24.63 -29.39
C PHE A 341 -9.08 -24.14 -30.47
N PRO A 342 -8.84 -24.27 -31.80
CA PRO A 342 -9.82 -23.80 -32.79
C PRO A 342 -11.08 -24.66 -32.78
N VAL A 343 -10.94 -25.97 -32.52
CA VAL A 343 -12.09 -26.88 -32.42
C VAL A 343 -12.95 -26.52 -31.22
N PHE A 344 -12.34 -26.32 -30.04
CA PHE A 344 -13.09 -25.96 -28.83
C PHE A 344 -13.80 -24.61 -28.94
N SER A 345 -13.15 -23.60 -29.54
CA SER A 345 -13.74 -22.27 -29.72
C SER A 345 -14.90 -22.28 -30.71
N VAL A 346 -14.78 -22.97 -31.85
CA VAL A 346 -15.88 -23.13 -32.82
C VAL A 346 -17.07 -23.89 -32.19
N CYS A 347 -16.82 -24.97 -31.45
CA CYS A 347 -17.88 -25.69 -30.74
C CYS A 347 -18.62 -24.81 -29.72
N TYR A 348 -17.90 -23.89 -29.04
CA TYR A 348 -18.51 -22.96 -28.10
C TYR A 348 -19.40 -21.91 -28.79
N LEU A 349 -18.99 -21.42 -29.96
CA LEU A 349 -19.77 -20.48 -30.76
C LEU A 349 -21.05 -21.12 -31.31
N ILE A 350 -20.97 -22.37 -31.79
CA ILE A 350 -22.12 -23.08 -32.38
C ILE A 350 -23.08 -23.59 -31.28
N ALA A 351 -22.55 -24.24 -30.25
CA ALA A 351 -23.34 -24.95 -29.24
C ALA A 351 -22.73 -24.77 -27.83
N PRO A 352 -22.99 -23.63 -27.14
CA PRO A 352 -22.37 -23.30 -25.86
C PRO A 352 -22.78 -24.22 -24.71
N LYS A 353 -23.89 -24.97 -24.85
CA LYS A 353 -24.37 -25.96 -23.86
C LYS A 353 -23.85 -27.39 -24.11
N SER A 354 -23.07 -27.61 -25.16
CA SER A 354 -22.45 -28.91 -25.45
C SER A 354 -21.39 -29.27 -24.41
N PRO A 355 -21.00 -30.57 -24.26
CA PRO A 355 -19.94 -30.95 -23.32
C PRO A 355 -18.60 -30.25 -23.63
N LEU A 356 -18.29 -30.05 -24.91
CA LEU A 356 -17.09 -29.29 -25.35
C LEU A 356 -17.22 -27.79 -25.05
N GLY A 357 -18.42 -27.23 -25.19
CA GLY A 357 -18.71 -25.84 -24.80
C GLY A 357 -18.60 -25.60 -23.29
N LEU A 358 -19.04 -26.56 -22.46
CA LEU A 358 -18.83 -26.53 -21.02
C LEU A 358 -17.35 -26.72 -20.64
N PHE A 359 -16.61 -27.52 -21.41
CA PHE A 359 -15.18 -27.73 -21.21
C PHE A 359 -14.35 -26.45 -21.36
N ILE A 360 -14.61 -25.63 -22.39
CA ILE A 360 -13.92 -24.34 -22.57
C ILE A 360 -14.39 -23.29 -21.55
N ARG A 361 -15.53 -23.47 -20.86
CA ARG A 361 -15.94 -22.53 -19.80
C ARG A 361 -15.01 -22.58 -18.59
N LYS A 362 -14.33 -23.71 -18.37
CA LYS A 362 -13.38 -23.90 -17.27
C LYS A 362 -12.19 -22.93 -17.38
N PRO A 363 -11.82 -22.21 -16.31
CA PRO A 363 -10.87 -21.10 -16.39
C PRO A 363 -9.46 -21.56 -16.80
N PHE A 364 -8.99 -22.72 -16.32
CA PHE A 364 -7.71 -23.30 -16.75
C PHE A 364 -7.66 -23.60 -18.26
N ILE A 365 -8.76 -24.09 -18.84
CA ILE A 365 -8.83 -24.38 -20.28
C ILE A 365 -8.90 -23.10 -21.10
N LYS A 366 -9.66 -22.08 -20.64
CA LYS A 366 -9.63 -20.75 -21.26
C LYS A 366 -8.22 -20.21 -21.33
N PHE A 367 -7.48 -20.28 -20.23
CA PHE A 367 -6.10 -19.83 -20.18
C PHE A 367 -5.25 -20.53 -21.24
N ILE A 368 -5.25 -21.88 -21.29
CA ILE A 368 -4.49 -22.62 -22.31
C ILE A 368 -4.91 -22.26 -23.73
N CYS A 369 -6.22 -22.09 -24.00
CA CYS A 369 -6.70 -21.74 -25.33
C CYS A 369 -6.27 -20.32 -25.74
N HIS A 370 -6.33 -19.35 -24.82
CA HIS A 370 -5.86 -17.99 -25.06
C HIS A 370 -4.34 -17.95 -25.30
N THR A 371 -3.56 -18.67 -24.48
CA THR A 371 -2.10 -18.73 -24.66
C THR A 371 -1.71 -19.44 -25.95
N ALA A 372 -2.40 -20.53 -26.32
CA ALA A 372 -2.19 -21.22 -27.58
C ALA A 372 -2.53 -20.33 -28.78
N SER A 373 -3.68 -19.64 -28.75
CA SER A 373 -4.05 -18.68 -29.80
C SER A 373 -3.02 -17.56 -29.96
N TYR A 374 -2.51 -17.04 -28.83
CA TYR A 374 -1.45 -16.03 -28.84
C TYR A 374 -0.12 -16.55 -29.40
N LEU A 375 0.27 -17.78 -29.05
CA LEU A 375 1.46 -18.43 -29.62
C LEU A 375 1.30 -18.69 -31.12
N THR A 376 0.09 -19.06 -31.60
CA THR A 376 -0.15 -19.19 -33.05
C THR A 376 -0.09 -17.84 -33.77
N PHE A 377 -0.54 -16.76 -33.14
CA PHE A 377 -0.38 -15.41 -33.66
C PHE A 377 1.10 -15.03 -33.79
N LEU A 378 1.91 -15.27 -32.76
CA LEU A 378 3.36 -15.04 -32.84
C LEU A 378 4.04 -15.93 -33.89
N PHE A 379 3.60 -17.18 -34.02
CA PHE A 379 4.10 -18.07 -35.07
C PHE A 379 3.75 -17.54 -36.48
N LEU A 380 2.54 -17.00 -36.68
CA LEU A 380 2.16 -16.33 -37.92
C LEU A 380 3.01 -15.08 -38.19
N LEU A 381 3.36 -14.29 -37.17
CA LEU A 381 4.28 -13.16 -37.32
C LEU A 381 5.69 -13.61 -37.72
N LEU A 382 6.18 -14.70 -37.15
CA LEU A 382 7.45 -15.31 -37.56
C LEU A 382 7.38 -15.79 -39.02
N LEU A 383 6.29 -16.42 -39.44
CA LEU A 383 6.08 -16.80 -40.84
C LEU A 383 6.00 -15.57 -41.77
N ALA A 384 5.34 -14.49 -41.34
CA ALA A 384 5.30 -13.23 -42.09
C ALA A 384 6.71 -12.67 -42.32
N SER A 385 7.58 -12.74 -41.30
CA SER A 385 8.98 -12.32 -41.40
C SER A 385 9.82 -13.17 -42.34
N GLN A 386 9.49 -14.46 -42.50
CA GLN A 386 10.22 -15.37 -43.38
C GLN A 386 9.92 -15.13 -44.87
N HIS A 387 9.01 -14.20 -45.20
CA HIS A 387 8.69 -13.77 -46.58
C HIS A 387 8.52 -14.95 -47.54
N ILE A 388 7.84 -16.02 -47.08
CA ILE A 388 7.57 -17.22 -47.89
C ILE A 388 6.70 -16.86 -49.11
N ASP A 389 5.96 -15.76 -49.01
CA ASP A 389 5.13 -15.18 -50.07
C ASP A 389 5.78 -13.86 -50.54
N ARG A 390 6.68 -13.94 -51.54
CA ARG A 390 7.39 -12.76 -52.08
C ARG A 390 6.44 -11.89 -52.89
N SER A 391 5.92 -10.82 -52.31
CA SER A 391 5.54 -9.64 -53.09
C SER A 391 6.81 -8.97 -53.63
N ASP A 392 6.85 -8.60 -54.90
CA ASP A 392 8.02 -8.00 -55.54
C ASP A 392 8.62 -6.86 -54.71
N VAL A 393 9.90 -6.97 -54.36
CA VAL A 393 10.63 -6.06 -53.44
C VAL A 393 10.67 -4.60 -53.94
N GLY A 394 10.38 -4.38 -55.23
CA GLY A 394 10.29 -3.06 -55.86
C GLY A 394 8.86 -2.51 -56.01
N MET A 395 7.83 -3.18 -55.49
CA MET A 395 6.46 -2.70 -55.62
C MET A 395 6.13 -1.72 -54.48
N GLN A 396 5.75 -0.48 -54.84
CA GLN A 396 5.19 0.47 -53.88
C GLN A 396 3.73 0.10 -53.59
N GLY A 397 3.39 0.01 -52.29
CA GLY A 397 2.05 -0.38 -51.85
C GLY A 397 1.66 -1.82 -52.26
N PRO A 398 2.44 -2.84 -51.89
CA PRO A 398 2.12 -4.21 -52.27
C PRO A 398 0.75 -4.63 -51.71
N PRO A 399 -0.02 -5.46 -52.43
CA PRO A 399 -1.26 -6.01 -51.90
C PRO A 399 -0.96 -6.82 -50.63
N PRO A 400 -1.86 -6.80 -49.64
CA PRO A 400 -1.67 -7.54 -48.41
C PRO A 400 -1.49 -9.04 -48.67
N THR A 401 -0.46 -9.63 -48.07
CA THR A 401 -0.15 -11.07 -48.25
C THR A 401 -1.21 -11.95 -47.59
N ILE A 402 -1.26 -13.23 -47.95
CA ILE A 402 -2.19 -14.19 -47.33
C ILE A 402 -1.97 -14.24 -45.81
N VAL A 403 -0.71 -14.15 -45.37
CA VAL A 403 -0.35 -14.14 -43.95
C VAL A 403 -0.85 -12.86 -43.26
N GLU A 404 -0.72 -11.69 -43.89
CA GLU A 404 -1.30 -10.44 -43.36
C GLU A 404 -2.82 -10.52 -43.23
N TRP A 405 -3.52 -11.11 -44.22
CA TRP A 405 -4.96 -11.38 -44.12
C TRP A 405 -5.32 -12.30 -42.96
N MET A 406 -4.49 -13.31 -42.68
CA MET A 406 -4.67 -14.18 -41.52
C MET A 406 -4.41 -13.44 -40.21
N ILE A 407 -3.51 -12.45 -40.16
CA ILE A 407 -3.20 -11.67 -38.95
C ILE A 407 -4.32 -10.69 -38.58
N LEU A 408 -5.02 -10.10 -39.57
CA LEU A 408 -6.03 -9.07 -39.34
C LEU A 408 -7.13 -9.44 -38.32
N PRO A 409 -7.74 -10.66 -38.36
CA PRO A 409 -8.71 -11.08 -37.35
C PRO A 409 -8.17 -11.07 -35.90
N TRP A 410 -6.90 -11.43 -35.69
CA TRP A 410 -6.28 -11.37 -34.37
C TRP A 410 -6.13 -9.94 -33.89
N VAL A 411 -5.63 -9.05 -34.75
CA VAL A 411 -5.48 -7.62 -34.41
C VAL A 411 -6.82 -6.99 -34.05
N LEU A 412 -7.87 -7.25 -34.85
CA LEU A 412 -9.22 -6.78 -34.54
C LEU A 412 -9.76 -7.38 -33.23
N GLY A 413 -9.46 -8.67 -32.97
CA GLY A 413 -9.80 -9.33 -31.72
C GLY A 413 -9.13 -8.71 -30.50
N PHE A 414 -7.84 -8.35 -30.60
CA PHE A 414 -7.10 -7.66 -29.54
C PHE A 414 -7.65 -6.26 -29.29
N ILE A 415 -7.92 -5.48 -30.35
CA ILE A 415 -8.52 -4.15 -30.23
C ILE A 415 -9.89 -4.23 -29.54
N TRP A 416 -10.74 -5.17 -29.96
CA TRP A 416 -12.04 -5.37 -29.32
C TRP A 416 -11.92 -5.81 -27.86
N GLY A 417 -10.96 -6.70 -27.56
CA GLY A 417 -10.66 -7.14 -26.19
C GLY A 417 -10.27 -5.97 -25.28
N GLU A 418 -9.37 -5.11 -25.74
CA GLU A 418 -8.94 -3.91 -24.99
C GLU A 418 -10.08 -2.91 -24.81
N ILE A 419 -10.89 -2.66 -25.85
CA ILE A 419 -12.06 -1.77 -25.75
C ILE A 419 -13.03 -2.29 -24.68
N LYS A 420 -13.31 -3.60 -24.69
CA LYS A 420 -14.18 -4.21 -23.68
C LYS A 420 -13.59 -4.10 -22.27
N GLN A 421 -12.30 -4.36 -22.10
CA GLN A 421 -11.63 -4.24 -20.80
C GLN A 421 -11.66 -2.80 -20.26
N MET A 422 -11.49 -1.80 -21.13
CA MET A 422 -11.62 -0.39 -20.75
C MET A 422 -13.06 -0.02 -20.35
N TRP A 423 -14.08 -0.58 -20.99
CA TRP A 423 -15.48 -0.36 -20.62
C TRP A 423 -15.85 -1.00 -19.28
N ASP A 424 -15.39 -2.22 -19.03
CA ASP A 424 -15.74 -2.96 -17.81
C ASP A 424 -14.96 -2.47 -16.57
N GLY A 425 -13.69 -2.07 -16.72
CA GLY A 425 -12.79 -1.71 -15.61
C GLY A 425 -12.62 -0.21 -15.36
N GLY A 426 -12.94 0.64 -16.34
CA GLY A 426 -12.65 2.07 -16.28
C GLY A 426 -11.18 2.42 -16.57
N LEU A 427 -10.93 3.67 -16.97
CA LEU A 427 -9.62 4.12 -17.45
C LEU A 427 -8.53 4.19 -16.37
N GLN A 428 -8.91 4.53 -15.13
CA GLN A 428 -7.94 4.75 -14.05
C GLN A 428 -7.25 3.44 -13.62
N ASP A 429 -8.03 2.38 -13.42
CA ASP A 429 -7.49 1.06 -13.08
C ASP A 429 -6.74 0.44 -14.27
N TYR A 430 -7.20 0.72 -15.50
CA TYR A 430 -6.54 0.26 -16.73
C TYR A 430 -5.11 0.80 -16.86
N ILE A 431 -4.91 2.12 -16.74
CA ILE A 431 -3.60 2.78 -16.90
C ILE A 431 -2.62 2.39 -15.78
N HIS A 432 -3.12 2.00 -14.62
CA HIS A 432 -2.27 1.60 -13.50
C HIS A 432 -1.53 0.27 -13.78
N ASP A 433 -2.03 -0.58 -14.67
CA ASP A 433 -1.33 -1.79 -15.08
C ASP A 433 -0.43 -1.52 -16.30
N TRP A 434 0.89 -1.66 -16.08
CA TRP A 434 1.91 -1.50 -17.12
C TRP A 434 1.72 -2.45 -18.31
N TRP A 435 1.13 -3.62 -18.08
CA TRP A 435 0.85 -4.56 -19.16
C TRP A 435 -0.27 -4.08 -20.07
N ASN A 436 -1.32 -3.50 -19.51
CA ASN A 436 -2.41 -2.90 -20.29
C ASN A 436 -1.89 -1.72 -21.12
N LEU A 437 -1.02 -0.89 -20.53
CA LEU A 437 -0.37 0.20 -21.28
C LEU A 437 0.47 -0.33 -22.45
N MET A 438 1.19 -1.43 -22.25
CA MET A 438 1.95 -2.09 -23.31
C MET A 438 1.04 -2.64 -24.42
N ASP A 439 -0.09 -3.25 -24.07
CA ASP A 439 -1.09 -3.75 -25.03
C ASP A 439 -1.74 -2.59 -25.82
N PHE A 440 -2.03 -1.47 -25.16
CA PHE A 440 -2.51 -0.25 -25.81
C PHE A 440 -1.52 0.28 -26.85
N VAL A 441 -0.23 0.39 -26.47
CA VAL A 441 0.84 0.83 -27.40
C VAL A 441 0.97 -0.14 -28.56
N MET A 442 1.00 -1.45 -28.30
CA MET A 442 1.06 -2.49 -29.31
C MET A 442 -0.11 -2.38 -30.31
N ASN A 443 -1.34 -2.29 -29.82
CA ASN A 443 -2.53 -2.20 -30.67
C ASN A 443 -2.58 -0.90 -31.47
N SER A 444 -2.14 0.22 -30.88
CA SER A 444 -2.03 1.50 -31.58
C SER A 444 -1.04 1.44 -32.75
N LEU A 445 0.09 0.73 -32.58
CA LEU A 445 1.08 0.53 -33.63
C LEU A 445 0.55 -0.39 -34.75
N TYR A 446 -0.21 -1.43 -34.41
CA TYR A 446 -0.89 -2.25 -35.43
C TYR A 446 -1.93 -1.45 -36.22
N LEU A 447 -2.72 -0.61 -35.54
CA LEU A 447 -3.71 0.25 -36.19
C LEU A 447 -3.03 1.27 -37.12
N ALA A 448 -1.93 1.90 -36.66
CA ALA A 448 -1.11 2.79 -37.48
C ALA A 448 -0.54 2.05 -38.72
N THR A 449 -0.03 0.83 -38.54
CA THR A 449 0.49 0.00 -39.64
C THR A 449 -0.57 -0.28 -40.70
N ILE A 450 -1.78 -0.72 -40.27
CA ILE A 450 -2.89 -1.02 -41.18
C ILE A 450 -3.31 0.26 -41.93
N SER A 451 -3.43 1.39 -41.23
CA SER A 451 -3.79 2.67 -41.85
C SER A 451 -2.80 3.11 -42.92
N LEU A 452 -1.49 3.00 -42.65
CA LEU A 452 -0.44 3.36 -43.59
C LEU A 452 -0.36 2.39 -44.78
N LYS A 453 -0.61 1.10 -44.56
CA LYS A 453 -0.70 0.10 -45.64
C LYS A 453 -1.89 0.38 -46.58
N ILE A 454 -3.05 0.76 -46.03
CA ILE A 454 -4.22 1.15 -46.83
C ILE A 454 -3.93 2.42 -47.64
N VAL A 455 -3.31 3.43 -47.02
CA VAL A 455 -2.91 4.66 -47.71
C VAL A 455 -1.88 4.37 -48.81
N ALA A 456 -0.91 3.51 -48.54
CA ALA A 456 0.10 3.11 -49.52
C ALA A 456 -0.54 2.39 -50.71
N PHE A 457 -1.44 1.44 -50.45
CA PHE A 457 -2.17 0.69 -51.48
C PHE A 457 -3.08 1.59 -52.34
N SER A 458 -3.75 2.58 -51.73
CA SER A 458 -4.67 3.46 -52.47
C SER A 458 -3.97 4.49 -53.35
N LYS A 459 -2.77 4.95 -52.97
CA LYS A 459 -2.10 6.10 -53.61
C LYS A 459 -0.93 5.70 -54.50
N TYR A 460 -0.29 4.56 -54.23
CA TYR A 460 0.92 4.12 -54.91
C TYR A 460 0.68 2.76 -55.58
N SER A 461 1.05 2.64 -56.85
CA SER A 461 0.93 1.38 -57.61
C SER A 461 2.12 1.18 -58.57
N GLY A 462 3.26 1.79 -58.27
CA GLY A 462 4.45 1.78 -59.12
C GLY A 462 5.45 0.69 -58.75
N LEU A 463 6.00 -0.01 -59.75
CA LEU A 463 7.18 -0.86 -59.62
C LEU A 463 8.44 0.02 -59.75
N VAL A 464 8.92 0.53 -58.63
CA VAL A 464 10.09 1.40 -58.54
C VAL A 464 11.09 0.77 -57.56
N PRO A 465 12.38 0.65 -57.90
CA PRO A 465 13.36 0.05 -56.99
C PRO A 465 13.36 0.72 -55.60
N ARG A 466 13.37 -0.10 -54.53
CA ARG A 466 13.29 0.37 -53.12
C ARG A 466 14.30 1.45 -52.76
N GLN A 467 15.48 1.43 -53.37
CA GLN A 467 16.55 2.43 -53.14
C GLN A 467 16.18 3.84 -53.58
N SER A 468 15.24 3.97 -54.52
CA SER A 468 14.78 5.27 -55.04
C SER A 468 13.51 5.77 -54.38
N TRP A 469 13.04 5.08 -53.33
CA TRP A 469 11.89 5.53 -52.56
C TRP A 469 12.27 6.71 -51.67
N ASP A 470 11.29 7.58 -51.43
CA ASP A 470 11.47 8.66 -50.46
C ASP A 470 11.68 8.09 -49.05
N MET A 471 12.46 8.78 -48.22
CA MET A 471 12.85 8.33 -46.88
C MET A 471 11.63 8.12 -45.97
N TRP A 472 10.60 8.95 -46.12
CA TRP A 472 9.36 8.91 -45.35
C TRP A 472 8.21 8.21 -46.09
N HIS A 473 8.53 7.37 -47.09
CA HIS A 473 7.51 6.66 -47.85
C HIS A 473 6.63 5.79 -46.92
N PRO A 474 5.28 5.85 -47.04
CA PRO A 474 4.36 5.23 -46.09
C PRO A 474 4.56 3.72 -45.92
N THR A 475 4.98 3.00 -46.98
CA THR A 475 5.30 1.57 -46.87
C THR A 475 6.50 1.30 -45.95
N LEU A 476 7.55 2.13 -45.99
CA LEU A 476 8.73 1.97 -45.12
C LEU A 476 8.37 2.27 -43.66
N VAL A 477 7.58 3.32 -43.43
CA VAL A 477 7.10 3.66 -42.09
C VAL A 477 6.19 2.55 -41.56
N ALA A 478 5.30 1.99 -42.38
CA ALA A 478 4.45 0.87 -42.00
C ALA A 478 5.26 -0.38 -41.64
N GLU A 479 6.26 -0.75 -42.44
CA GLU A 479 7.16 -1.88 -42.14
C GLU A 479 7.92 -1.66 -40.81
N ALA A 480 8.40 -0.44 -40.56
CA ALA A 480 9.09 -0.10 -39.32
C ALA A 480 8.16 -0.20 -38.10
N LEU A 481 6.96 0.40 -38.18
CA LEU A 481 5.98 0.33 -37.10
C LEU A 481 5.50 -1.11 -36.86
N PHE A 482 5.33 -1.91 -37.91
CA PHE A 482 5.00 -3.33 -37.82
C PHE A 482 6.09 -4.11 -37.08
N ALA A 483 7.36 -3.87 -37.40
CA ALA A 483 8.48 -4.51 -36.70
C ALA A 483 8.51 -4.15 -35.21
N ILE A 484 8.27 -2.88 -34.87
CA ILE A 484 8.19 -2.44 -33.46
C ILE A 484 6.99 -3.09 -32.76
N ALA A 485 5.82 -3.15 -33.40
CA ALA A 485 4.64 -3.84 -32.85
C ALA A 485 4.91 -5.33 -32.59
N ASN A 486 5.64 -5.99 -33.50
CA ASN A 486 6.05 -7.38 -33.35
C ASN A 486 6.98 -7.59 -32.14
N ILE A 487 7.91 -6.66 -31.88
CA ILE A 487 8.75 -6.69 -30.67
C ILE A 487 7.87 -6.64 -29.42
N PHE A 488 6.95 -5.67 -29.32
CA PHE A 488 6.05 -5.59 -28.17
C PHE A 488 5.19 -6.85 -28.03
N SER A 489 4.65 -7.40 -29.12
CA SER A 489 3.88 -8.63 -29.06
C SER A 489 4.71 -9.83 -28.56
N SER A 490 5.96 -9.98 -28.98
CA SER A 490 6.81 -11.06 -28.48
C SER A 490 7.15 -10.89 -26.99
N LEU A 491 7.42 -9.65 -26.56
CA LEU A 491 7.69 -9.31 -25.16
C LEU A 491 6.49 -9.56 -24.24
N ARG A 492 5.26 -9.47 -24.75
CA ARG A 492 4.04 -9.75 -23.98
C ARG A 492 4.00 -11.17 -23.42
N LEU A 493 4.73 -12.14 -24.01
CA LEU A 493 4.85 -13.50 -23.47
C LEU A 493 5.39 -13.55 -22.04
N ILE A 494 6.16 -12.54 -21.62
CA ILE A 494 6.74 -12.47 -20.28
C ILE A 494 5.63 -12.42 -19.22
N SER A 495 4.47 -11.82 -19.51
CA SER A 495 3.37 -11.73 -18.53
C SER A 495 2.77 -13.09 -18.18
N LEU A 496 2.81 -14.06 -19.10
CA LEU A 496 2.32 -15.43 -18.89
C LEU A 496 3.18 -16.19 -17.85
N PHE A 497 4.42 -15.75 -17.61
CA PHE A 497 5.32 -16.40 -16.65
C PHE A 497 4.80 -16.31 -15.21
N THR A 498 3.91 -15.36 -14.91
CA THR A 498 3.24 -15.24 -13.60
C THR A 498 2.45 -16.49 -13.20
N ALA A 499 1.95 -17.26 -14.18
CA ALA A 499 1.22 -18.50 -13.93
C ALA A 499 2.12 -19.69 -13.54
N ASN A 500 3.44 -19.58 -13.79
CA ASN A 500 4.39 -20.63 -13.47
C ASN A 500 4.99 -20.41 -12.08
N SER A 501 5.01 -21.44 -11.23
CA SER A 501 5.54 -21.38 -9.86
C SER A 501 7.02 -21.04 -9.78
N HIS A 502 7.81 -21.36 -10.82
CA HIS A 502 9.26 -21.08 -10.83
C HIS A 502 9.61 -19.73 -11.46
N LEU A 503 8.99 -19.40 -12.60
CA LEU A 503 9.29 -18.16 -13.34
C LEU A 503 8.53 -16.94 -12.79
N GLY A 504 7.39 -17.13 -12.13
CA GLY A 504 6.56 -16.05 -11.60
C GLY A 504 7.29 -15.14 -10.61
N PRO A 505 7.89 -15.66 -9.52
CA PRO A 505 8.64 -14.84 -8.56
C PRO A 505 9.81 -14.08 -9.19
N LEU A 506 10.51 -14.69 -10.15
CA LEU A 506 11.61 -14.08 -10.90
C LEU A 506 11.14 -12.93 -11.79
N GLN A 507 9.99 -13.09 -12.46
CA GLN A 507 9.40 -12.03 -13.27
C GLN A 507 8.95 -10.85 -12.39
N ILE A 508 8.34 -11.12 -11.24
CA ILE A 508 7.88 -10.08 -10.32
C ILE A 508 9.07 -9.29 -9.74
N SER A 509 10.17 -9.97 -9.40
CA SER A 509 11.37 -9.27 -8.90
C SER A 509 11.99 -8.39 -9.99
N LEU A 510 12.08 -8.87 -11.23
CA LEU A 510 12.52 -8.07 -12.38
C LEU A 510 11.64 -6.84 -12.58
N GLY A 511 10.31 -7.01 -12.55
CA GLY A 511 9.35 -5.90 -12.66
C GLY A 511 9.50 -4.83 -11.58
N ARG A 512 9.80 -5.23 -10.33
CA ARG A 512 10.02 -4.27 -9.23
C ARG A 512 11.33 -3.52 -9.35
N MET A 513 12.40 -4.17 -9.80
CA MET A 513 13.71 -3.54 -10.01
C MET A 513 13.69 -2.52 -11.15
N LEU A 514 12.80 -2.67 -12.15
CA LEU A 514 12.68 -1.72 -13.25
C LEU A 514 12.41 -0.28 -12.78
N LEU A 515 11.65 -0.07 -11.70
CA LEU A 515 11.42 1.27 -11.17
C LEU A 515 12.70 1.92 -10.63
N ASP A 516 13.62 1.14 -10.06
CA ASP A 516 14.90 1.65 -9.58
C ASP A 516 15.88 1.86 -10.74
N ILE A 517 15.84 1.00 -11.77
CA ILE A 517 16.60 1.19 -13.02
C ILE A 517 16.19 2.50 -13.70
N LEU A 518 14.90 2.83 -13.77
CA LEU A 518 14.43 4.09 -14.36
C LEU A 518 14.94 5.32 -13.60
N LYS A 519 15.01 5.26 -12.26
CA LYS A 519 15.61 6.34 -11.45
C LYS A 519 17.10 6.52 -11.75
N PHE A 520 17.83 5.42 -11.90
CA PHE A 520 19.25 5.47 -12.25
C PHE A 520 19.47 6.00 -13.68
N LEU A 521 18.63 5.56 -14.62
CA LEU A 521 18.67 6.01 -16.02
C LEU A 521 18.48 7.53 -16.13
N PHE A 522 17.67 8.14 -15.28
CA PHE A 522 17.52 9.60 -15.22
C PHE A 522 18.85 10.31 -14.92
N ILE A 523 19.61 9.84 -13.93
CA ILE A 523 20.94 10.39 -13.58
C ILE A 523 21.90 10.16 -14.75
N TYR A 524 21.88 8.96 -15.33
CA TYR A 524 22.72 8.63 -16.49
C TYR A 524 22.43 9.53 -17.70
N CYS A 525 21.16 9.86 -17.99
CA CYS A 525 20.79 10.79 -19.05
C CYS A 525 21.34 12.20 -18.82
N LEU A 526 21.37 12.69 -17.57
CA LEU A 526 21.98 13.99 -17.24
C LEU A 526 23.48 14.00 -17.53
N VAL A 527 24.17 12.91 -17.17
CA VAL A 527 25.60 12.74 -17.47
C VAL A 527 25.82 12.70 -18.98
N LEU A 528 25.04 11.90 -19.71
CA LEU A 528 25.12 11.84 -21.17
C LEU A 528 24.93 13.20 -21.83
N LEU A 529 23.94 13.99 -21.39
CA LEU A 529 23.71 15.34 -21.92
C LEU A 529 24.86 16.29 -21.60
N ALA A 530 25.44 16.22 -20.40
CA ALA A 530 26.58 17.04 -20.03
C ALA A 530 27.80 16.76 -20.93
N PHE A 531 28.12 15.47 -21.15
CA PHE A 531 29.21 15.09 -22.06
C PHE A 531 28.88 15.36 -23.52
N ALA A 532 27.65 15.13 -23.97
CA ALA A 532 27.21 15.42 -25.33
C ALA A 532 27.38 16.92 -25.64
N ASN A 533 26.97 17.81 -24.72
CA ASN A 533 27.16 19.25 -24.87
C ASN A 533 28.66 19.63 -24.93
N GLY A 534 29.48 19.04 -24.05
CA GLY A 534 30.92 19.31 -24.04
C GLY A 534 31.64 18.84 -25.31
N LEU A 535 31.31 17.62 -25.77
CA LEU A 535 31.90 17.03 -26.98
C LEU A 535 31.41 17.72 -28.25
N ASN A 536 30.12 18.03 -28.34
CA ASN A 536 29.58 18.78 -29.47
C ASN A 536 30.24 20.16 -29.54
N GLN A 537 30.29 20.92 -28.43
CA GLN A 537 30.94 22.23 -28.41
C GLN A 537 32.42 22.18 -28.83
N LEU A 538 33.13 21.10 -28.47
CA LEU A 538 34.54 20.90 -28.84
C LEU A 538 34.73 20.55 -30.32
N TYR A 539 33.85 19.69 -30.86
CA TYR A 539 34.03 19.08 -32.18
C TYR A 539 33.15 19.66 -33.29
N PHE A 540 32.19 20.53 -32.97
CA PHE A 540 31.22 21.12 -33.91
C PHE A 540 31.89 21.79 -35.13
N TYR A 541 33.02 22.47 -34.93
CA TYR A 541 33.73 23.16 -36.02
C TYR A 541 34.46 22.22 -37.00
N TYR A 542 34.67 20.95 -36.64
CA TYR A 542 35.48 20.00 -37.40
C TYR A 542 34.64 19.06 -38.28
N GLU A 543 33.49 19.53 -38.77
CA GLU A 543 32.64 18.76 -39.66
C GLU A 543 33.34 18.49 -41.02
N THR A 544 33.53 17.22 -41.35
CA THR A 544 34.11 16.80 -42.64
C THR A 544 33.03 16.57 -43.69
N LYS A 545 33.25 17.07 -44.90
CA LYS A 545 32.34 16.91 -46.05
C LYS A 545 32.55 15.56 -46.75
N GLU A 546 32.23 14.46 -46.09
CA GLU A 546 32.13 13.16 -46.75
C GLU A 546 30.76 12.97 -47.41
N THR A 547 30.75 12.53 -48.68
CA THR A 547 29.57 12.58 -49.56
C THR A 547 28.80 11.27 -49.68
N LYS A 548 29.40 10.13 -49.30
CA LYS A 548 28.82 8.79 -49.54
C LYS A 548 28.02 8.24 -48.37
N CYS A 549 28.49 8.44 -47.14
CA CYS A 549 27.82 8.00 -45.92
C CYS A 549 28.23 8.97 -44.80
N LYS A 550 27.28 9.41 -43.97
CA LYS A 550 27.53 10.36 -42.87
C LYS A 550 27.07 9.78 -41.53
N GLY A 551 27.90 9.93 -40.50
CA GLY A 551 27.62 9.61 -39.11
C GLY A 551 28.25 8.32 -38.60
N ILE A 552 27.90 7.98 -37.36
CA ILE A 552 28.49 6.86 -36.60
C ILE A 552 28.12 5.45 -37.08
N ARG A 553 27.10 5.32 -37.94
CA ARG A 553 26.62 4.04 -38.47
C ARG A 553 27.28 3.65 -39.80
N CYS A 554 28.23 4.46 -40.30
CA CYS A 554 29.00 4.17 -41.50
C CYS A 554 30.14 3.19 -41.21
N ALA A 555 30.64 2.52 -42.25
CA ALA A 555 31.77 1.58 -42.14
C ALA A 555 33.03 2.28 -41.61
N GLU A 556 33.28 3.50 -42.08
CA GLU A 556 34.22 4.43 -41.50
C GLU A 556 33.42 5.46 -40.70
N GLN A 557 33.64 5.52 -39.38
CA GLN A 557 32.90 6.42 -38.50
C GLN A 557 33.40 7.85 -38.69
N ASN A 558 32.59 8.67 -39.36
CA ASN A 558 32.86 10.09 -39.55
C ASN A 558 31.87 10.94 -38.74
N ASN A 559 32.23 12.20 -38.49
CA ASN A 559 31.31 13.23 -37.96
C ASN A 559 30.56 12.85 -36.66
N ALA A 560 31.17 12.05 -35.78
CA ALA A 560 30.51 11.47 -34.61
C ALA A 560 29.96 12.48 -33.58
N PHE A 561 30.62 13.63 -33.45
CA PHE A 561 30.30 14.69 -32.49
C PHE A 561 29.96 16.02 -33.18
N SER A 562 29.54 15.95 -34.44
CA SER A 562 29.29 17.15 -35.27
C SER A 562 27.94 17.82 -35.03
N THR A 563 26.98 17.10 -34.43
CA THR A 563 25.59 17.56 -34.22
C THR A 563 25.10 17.26 -32.82
#